data_AF-A0A2W6X998-F1
#
_entry.id   AF-A0A2W6X998-F1
#
_cell.length_a   1.000
_cell.length_b   1.000
_cell.length_c   1.000
_cell.angle_alpha   90.00
_cell.angle_beta   90.00
_cell.angle_gamma   90.00
#
_symmetry.space_group_name_H-M   'P 1'
#
loop_
_entity.id
_entity.type
_entity.pdbx_description
1 polymer ?
#
loop_
_entity_poly.entity_id
_entity_poly.type
_entity_poly.pdbx_seq_one_letter_code
_entity_poly.pdbx_strand_id
1 'polypeptide(L)'
;AVAMSSTAMCLKVLASANALGSAQGRLAIAVLLFQDLAAVAFLLLHDSMSGAAEGYGVITVVASATALVAALFIARGPLQLLARWVASRGDPELAQLLALTIVLGAANVAATSGLSPALAAFAAGMIIGEGDARHAVENEIRPFRDFFVGIFFVGIGTQLPLWIIPYAWPVVLSWLAIIFAGKALIVLVVARIFGESLQTSWRTGIILAHGGEFSLMLLSVSSSSGIVAEEFAGPLLLAIGMSMLAGSVMVRWAGLKV
;
A
#
# COMPACT_ATOMS: atom_id res chain seq x y z
N ALA A 1 -7.33 -7.99 -1.41
CA ALA A 1 -7.53 -6.80 -2.26
C ALA A 1 -8.56 -5.83 -1.67
N VAL A 2 -9.84 -6.21 -1.53
CA VAL A 2 -10.97 -5.32 -1.16
C VAL A 2 -10.75 -4.48 0.12
N ALA A 3 -10.07 -5.02 1.13
CA ALA A 3 -9.89 -4.35 2.41
C ALA A 3 -8.95 -3.12 2.37
N MET A 4 -8.01 -3.07 1.43
CA MET A 4 -6.98 -2.03 1.42
C MET A 4 -7.52 -0.72 0.86
N SER A 5 -7.01 0.41 1.34
CA SER A 5 -7.41 1.77 0.93
C SER A 5 -6.16 2.55 0.48
N SER A 6 -6.31 3.56 -0.38
CA SER A 6 -5.16 4.37 -0.83
C SER A 6 -4.71 5.36 0.24
N THR A 7 -3.55 5.09 0.85
CA THR A 7 -2.90 5.97 1.82
C THR A 7 -2.49 7.31 1.20
N ALA A 8 -1.85 7.28 0.02
CA ALA A 8 -1.35 8.49 -0.65
C ALA A 8 -2.48 9.45 -1.04
N MET A 9 -3.57 8.93 -1.62
CA MET A 9 -4.74 9.74 -1.97
C MET A 9 -5.41 10.31 -0.72
N CYS A 10 -5.66 9.47 0.28
CA CYS A 10 -6.37 9.88 1.49
C CYS A 10 -5.59 10.96 2.26
N LEU A 11 -4.27 10.79 2.44
CA LEU A 11 -3.42 11.79 3.08
C LEU A 11 -3.42 13.13 2.33
N LYS A 12 -3.29 13.11 0.98
CA LYS A 12 -3.31 14.32 0.16
C LYS A 12 -4.65 15.06 0.28
N VAL A 13 -5.77 14.34 0.18
CA VAL A 13 -7.11 14.93 0.28
C VAL A 13 -7.37 15.48 1.69
N LEU A 14 -7.07 14.72 2.75
CA LEU A 14 -7.23 15.20 4.13
C LEU A 14 -6.32 16.39 4.46
N ALA A 15 -5.09 16.41 3.92
CA ALA A 15 -4.19 17.56 4.05
C ALA A 15 -4.78 18.80 3.40
N SER A 16 -5.26 18.69 2.15
CA SER A 16 -5.89 19.81 1.44
C SER A 16 -7.16 20.33 2.12
N ALA A 17 -7.89 19.46 2.82
CA ALA A 17 -9.08 19.81 3.60
C ALA A 17 -8.76 20.29 5.04
N ASN A 18 -7.48 20.40 5.41
CA ASN A 18 -7.00 20.72 6.76
C ASN A 18 -7.63 19.80 7.85
N ALA A 19 -7.83 18.53 7.50
CA ALA A 19 -8.55 17.53 8.28
C ALA A 19 -7.66 16.47 8.91
N LEU A 20 -6.34 16.50 8.66
CA LEU A 20 -5.37 15.55 9.24
C LEU A 20 -5.43 15.50 10.77
N GLY A 21 -5.59 16.67 11.41
CA GLY A 21 -5.70 16.79 12.87
C GLY A 21 -7.11 16.52 13.43
N SER A 22 -8.10 16.18 12.60
CA SER A 22 -9.45 15.83 13.08
C SER A 22 -9.46 14.43 13.73
N ALA A 23 -10.46 14.13 14.55
CA ALA A 23 -10.61 12.80 15.16
C ALA A 23 -10.73 11.71 14.07
N GLN A 24 -11.57 11.94 13.06
CA GLN A 24 -11.76 11.01 11.95
C GLN A 24 -10.52 10.86 11.09
N GLY A 25 -9.76 11.95 10.90
CA GLY A 25 -8.50 11.97 10.14
C GLY A 25 -7.40 11.16 10.83
N ARG A 26 -7.18 11.38 12.13
CA ARG A 26 -6.20 10.59 12.90
C ARG A 26 -6.55 9.09 12.92
N LEU A 27 -7.82 8.76 13.11
CA LEU A 27 -8.28 7.36 13.10
C LEU A 27 -8.09 6.74 11.71
N ALA A 28 -8.42 7.47 10.64
CA ALA A 28 -8.20 6.99 9.27
C ALA A 28 -6.72 6.74 8.99
N ILE A 29 -5.82 7.65 9.38
CA ILE A 29 -4.37 7.49 9.20
C ILE A 29 -3.85 6.27 9.96
N ALA A 30 -4.30 6.06 11.21
CA ALA A 30 -3.90 4.88 11.99
C ALA A 30 -4.31 3.57 11.28
N VAL A 31 -5.53 3.51 10.75
CA VAL A 31 -5.99 2.34 9.99
C VAL A 31 -5.23 2.18 8.67
N LEU A 32 -4.92 3.26 7.96
CA LEU A 32 -4.14 3.21 6.72
C LEU A 32 -2.73 2.66 6.95
N LEU A 33 -2.04 3.12 8.00
CA LEU A 33 -0.72 2.60 8.36
C LEU A 33 -0.77 1.11 8.71
N PHE A 34 -1.81 0.68 9.42
CA PHE A 34 -2.04 -0.74 9.69
C PHE A 34 -2.31 -1.54 8.41
N GLN A 35 -3.10 -0.98 7.48
CA GLN A 35 -3.38 -1.61 6.19
C GLN A 35 -2.11 -1.75 5.34
N ASP A 36 -1.24 -0.74 5.30
CA ASP A 36 0.01 -0.81 4.55
C ASP A 36 0.92 -1.93 5.11
N LEU A 37 1.01 -2.07 6.44
CA LEU A 37 1.75 -3.18 7.06
C LEU A 37 1.10 -4.54 6.77
N ALA A 38 -0.23 -4.61 6.82
CA ALA A 38 -0.97 -5.84 6.52
C ALA A 38 -0.85 -6.24 5.04
N ALA A 39 -0.82 -5.27 4.12
CA ALA A 39 -0.62 -5.52 2.69
C ALA A 39 0.71 -6.24 2.42
N VAL A 40 1.76 -5.82 3.12
CA VAL A 40 3.07 -6.47 3.05
C VAL A 40 3.00 -7.93 3.53
N ALA A 41 2.30 -8.19 4.64
CA ALA A 41 2.06 -9.57 5.10
C ALA A 41 1.23 -10.39 4.11
N PHE A 42 0.25 -9.78 3.42
CA PHE A 42 -0.53 -10.47 2.39
C PHE A 42 0.28 -10.78 1.13
N LEU A 43 1.25 -9.95 0.75
CA LEU A 43 2.19 -10.26 -0.34
C LEU A 43 3.07 -11.46 0.02
N LEU A 44 3.53 -11.56 1.27
CA LEU A 44 4.26 -12.74 1.76
C LEU A 44 3.43 -14.01 1.69
N LEU A 45 2.16 -13.94 2.14
CA LEU A 45 1.24 -15.07 2.04
C LEU A 45 0.93 -15.42 0.58
N HIS A 46 0.86 -14.43 -0.31
CA HIS A 46 0.67 -14.65 -1.73
C HIS A 46 1.82 -15.47 -2.34
N ASP A 47 3.07 -15.04 -2.13
CA ASP A 47 4.27 -15.72 -2.65
C ASP A 47 4.38 -17.17 -2.13
N SER A 48 3.82 -17.43 -0.95
CA SER A 48 3.72 -18.76 -0.34
C SER A 48 2.81 -19.72 -1.11
N MET A 49 1.71 -19.19 -1.64
CA MET A 49 0.65 -19.97 -2.26
C MET A 49 0.88 -20.16 -3.75
N SER A 50 1.58 -19.24 -4.42
CA SER A 50 1.85 -19.28 -5.86
C SER A 50 2.92 -20.29 -6.28
N GLY A 51 3.52 -21.02 -5.32
CA GLY A 51 4.47 -22.11 -5.61
C GLY A 51 5.88 -21.66 -6.00
N ALA A 52 6.21 -20.37 -5.83
CA ALA A 52 7.59 -19.87 -5.98
C ALA A 52 8.56 -20.49 -4.95
N ALA A 53 8.03 -21.07 -3.87
CA ALA A 53 8.76 -21.92 -2.94
C ALA A 53 8.31 -23.39 -3.12
N GLU A 54 9.20 -24.24 -3.64
CA GLU A 54 8.97 -25.67 -3.81
C GLU A 54 8.43 -26.32 -2.51
N GLY A 55 7.22 -26.86 -2.56
CA GLY A 55 6.78 -28.00 -1.75
C GLY A 55 6.62 -27.86 -0.22
N TYR A 56 6.91 -26.71 0.41
CA TYR A 56 6.80 -26.55 1.87
C TYR A 56 6.15 -25.21 2.27
N GLY A 57 4.99 -24.93 1.68
CA GLY A 57 4.41 -23.58 1.51
C GLY A 57 4.19 -22.67 2.73
N VAL A 58 4.36 -23.11 3.98
CA VAL A 58 4.33 -22.20 5.15
C VAL A 58 5.70 -22.07 5.81
N ILE A 59 6.46 -23.17 5.88
CA ILE A 59 7.78 -23.19 6.51
C ILE A 59 8.78 -22.43 5.67
N THR A 60 8.75 -22.58 4.34
CA THR A 60 9.63 -21.83 3.43
C THR A 60 9.33 -20.34 3.44
N VAL A 61 8.09 -19.94 3.67
CA VAL A 61 7.68 -18.52 3.71
C VAL A 61 7.98 -17.88 5.03
N VAL A 62 7.75 -18.58 6.14
CA VAL A 62 8.26 -18.11 7.42
C VAL A 62 9.78 -18.05 7.36
N ALA A 63 10.47 -19.06 6.80
CA ALA A 63 11.92 -19.05 6.69
C ALA A 63 12.45 -17.94 5.77
N SER A 64 11.84 -17.70 4.60
CA SER A 64 12.28 -16.67 3.65
C SER A 64 11.95 -15.25 4.15
N ALA A 65 10.78 -15.05 4.74
CA ALA A 65 10.43 -13.79 5.40
C ALA A 65 11.34 -13.52 6.61
N THR A 66 11.59 -14.54 7.43
CA THR A 66 12.50 -14.42 8.59
C THR A 66 13.93 -14.21 8.11
N ALA A 67 14.36 -14.86 7.03
CA ALA A 67 15.68 -14.67 6.44
C ALA A 67 15.82 -13.26 5.84
N LEU A 68 14.80 -12.72 5.18
CA LEU A 68 14.81 -11.35 4.67
C LEU A 68 14.83 -10.34 5.83
N VAL A 69 13.96 -10.51 6.82
CA VAL A 69 13.95 -9.64 8.01
C VAL A 69 15.29 -9.73 8.75
N ALA A 70 15.85 -10.93 8.90
CA ALA A 70 17.16 -11.12 9.51
C ALA A 70 18.29 -10.50 8.66
N ALA A 71 18.27 -10.68 7.33
CA ALA A 71 19.26 -10.09 6.43
C ALA A 71 19.18 -8.56 6.47
N LEU A 72 17.99 -7.99 6.49
CA LEU A 72 17.77 -6.56 6.64
C LEU A 72 18.16 -6.05 8.03
N PHE A 73 17.91 -6.84 9.08
CA PHE A 73 18.36 -6.51 10.44
C PHE A 73 19.89 -6.54 10.56
N ILE A 74 20.55 -7.50 9.92
CA ILE A 74 22.02 -7.56 9.81
C ILE A 74 22.53 -6.36 8.99
N ALA A 75 21.85 -6.03 7.88
CA ALA A 75 22.20 -4.90 7.03
C ALA A 75 21.92 -3.54 7.71
N ARG A 76 21.10 -3.49 8.77
CA ARG A 76 20.74 -2.26 9.49
C ARG A 76 21.96 -1.48 9.96
N GLY A 77 22.94 -2.15 10.56
CA GLY A 77 24.16 -1.50 11.06
C GLY A 77 24.95 -0.81 9.94
N PRO A 78 25.37 -1.55 8.90
CA PRO A 78 26.03 -0.98 7.73
C PRO A 78 25.21 0.12 7.03
N LEU A 79 23.90 -0.10 6.84
CA LEU A 79 23.00 0.88 6.21
C LEU A 79 22.92 2.17 7.02
N GLN A 80 22.79 2.07 8.34
CA GLN A 80 22.75 3.25 9.21
C GLN A 80 24.10 3.97 9.28
N LEU A 81 25.22 3.24 9.21
CA LEU A 81 26.56 3.85 9.17
C LEU A 81 26.76 4.61 7.86
N LEU A 82 26.41 4.01 6.72
CA LEU A 82 26.45 4.65 5.41
C LEU A 82 25.52 5.86 5.36
N ALA A 83 24.30 5.71 5.88
CA ALA A 83 23.32 6.80 5.97
C ALA A 83 23.86 7.97 6.80
N ARG A 84 24.44 7.71 7.98
CA ARG A 84 25.08 8.75 8.81
C ARG A 84 26.24 9.42 8.10
N TRP A 85 27.08 8.64 7.40
CA TRP A 85 28.18 9.18 6.62
C TRP A 85 27.67 10.12 5.51
N VAL A 86 26.65 9.70 4.75
CA VAL A 86 26.03 10.54 3.72
C VAL A 86 25.39 11.79 4.32
N ALA A 87 24.67 11.66 5.43
CA ALA A 87 24.08 12.80 6.14
C ALA A 87 25.15 13.80 6.61
N SER A 88 26.30 13.32 7.07
CA SER A 88 27.42 14.18 7.50
C SER A 88 28.06 14.98 6.35
N ARG A 89 27.89 14.55 5.11
CA ARG A 89 28.38 15.27 3.91
C ARG A 89 27.48 16.44 3.52
N GLY A 90 26.19 16.38 3.85
CA GLY A 90 25.20 17.41 3.49
C GLY A 90 24.97 17.54 1.98
N ASP A 91 25.35 16.53 1.19
CA ASP A 91 25.23 16.52 -0.27
C ASP A 91 23.93 15.81 -0.69
N PRO A 92 22.97 16.52 -1.31
CA PRO A 92 21.73 15.93 -1.81
C PRO A 92 21.95 14.81 -2.82
N GLU A 93 22.95 14.91 -3.70
CA GLU A 93 23.20 13.92 -4.74
C GLU A 93 23.64 12.58 -4.13
N LEU A 94 24.46 12.62 -3.08
CA LEU A 94 24.85 11.43 -2.32
C LEU A 94 23.66 10.80 -1.59
N ALA A 95 22.76 11.61 -1.02
CA ALA A 95 21.54 11.13 -0.39
C ALA A 95 20.59 10.46 -1.40
N GLN A 96 20.45 11.03 -2.58
CA GLN A 96 19.67 10.47 -3.68
C GLN A 96 20.26 9.13 -4.16
N LEU A 97 21.58 9.08 -4.39
CA LEU A 97 22.28 7.85 -4.79
C LEU A 97 22.14 6.75 -3.75
N LEU A 98 22.28 7.09 -2.46
CA LEU A 98 22.08 6.15 -1.36
C LEU A 98 20.66 5.58 -1.39
N ALA A 99 19.65 6.46 -1.49
CA ALA A 99 18.25 6.07 -1.49
C ALA A 99 17.93 5.08 -2.62
N LEU A 100 18.34 5.41 -3.85
CA LEU A 100 18.12 4.57 -5.03
C LEU A 100 18.90 3.26 -4.94
N THR A 101 20.15 3.30 -4.48
CA THR A 101 20.99 2.10 -4.31
C THR A 101 20.37 1.14 -3.31
N ILE A 102 19.84 1.64 -2.19
CA ILE A 102 19.20 0.79 -1.18
C ILE A 102 17.91 0.18 -1.71
N VAL A 103 17.04 0.97 -2.35
CA VAL A 103 15.76 0.47 -2.89
C VAL A 103 15.99 -0.56 -4.01
N LEU A 104 16.84 -0.24 -4.99
CA LEU A 104 17.15 -1.15 -6.09
C LEU A 104 17.93 -2.38 -5.63
N GLY A 105 18.88 -2.21 -4.72
CA GLY A 105 19.65 -3.30 -4.13
C GLY A 105 18.76 -4.26 -3.35
N ALA A 106 17.87 -3.75 -2.50
CA ALA A 106 16.91 -4.55 -1.75
C ALA A 106 15.93 -5.28 -2.69
N ALA A 107 15.42 -4.59 -3.72
CA ALA A 107 14.55 -5.19 -4.73
C ALA A 107 15.25 -6.32 -5.51
N ASN A 108 16.52 -6.14 -5.88
CA ASN A 108 17.30 -7.16 -6.59
C ASN A 108 17.57 -8.39 -5.71
N VAL A 109 17.94 -8.19 -4.44
CA VAL A 109 18.14 -9.29 -3.48
C VAL A 109 16.84 -10.06 -3.24
N ALA A 110 15.70 -9.37 -3.17
CA ALA A 110 14.41 -10.04 -3.06
C ALA A 110 14.08 -10.87 -4.29
N ALA A 111 14.27 -10.30 -5.50
CA ALA A 111 14.00 -11.00 -6.75
C ALA A 111 14.83 -12.28 -6.89
N THR A 112 16.12 -12.26 -6.50
CA THR A 112 16.98 -13.46 -6.53
C THR A 112 16.66 -14.46 -5.42
N SER A 113 16.03 -14.01 -4.34
CA SER A 113 15.60 -14.87 -3.22
C SER A 113 14.17 -15.42 -3.40
N GLY A 114 13.51 -15.13 -4.52
CA GLY A 114 12.13 -15.55 -4.79
C GLY A 114 11.07 -14.81 -3.97
N LEU A 115 11.41 -13.63 -3.43
CA LEU A 115 10.53 -12.78 -2.63
C LEU A 115 10.03 -11.59 -3.45
N SER A 116 8.85 -11.07 -3.13
CA SER A 116 8.35 -9.83 -3.71
C SER A 116 9.34 -8.66 -3.55
N PRO A 117 9.76 -7.99 -4.65
CA PRO A 117 10.63 -6.82 -4.57
C PRO A 117 10.05 -5.68 -3.71
N ALA A 118 8.72 -5.54 -3.68
CA ALA A 118 8.04 -4.52 -2.89
C ALA A 118 8.23 -4.72 -1.38
N LEU A 119 8.27 -5.97 -0.91
CA LEU A 119 8.50 -6.30 0.50
C LEU A 119 9.89 -5.82 0.96
N ALA A 120 10.93 -6.13 0.19
CA ALA A 120 12.28 -5.73 0.55
C ALA A 120 12.51 -4.23 0.43
N ALA A 121 11.93 -3.58 -0.58
CA ALA A 121 11.95 -2.13 -0.70
C ALA A 121 11.25 -1.44 0.49
N PHE A 122 10.10 -1.95 0.93
CA PHE A 122 9.38 -1.44 2.10
C PHE A 122 10.21 -1.57 3.37
N ALA A 123 10.78 -2.75 3.62
CA ALA A 123 11.58 -2.99 4.81
C ALA A 123 12.91 -2.21 4.83
N ALA A 124 13.55 -2.03 3.68
CA ALA A 124 14.71 -1.16 3.55
C ALA A 124 14.35 0.31 3.84
N GLY A 125 13.20 0.78 3.35
CA GLY A 125 12.65 2.11 3.65
C GLY A 125 12.40 2.32 5.14
N MET A 126 11.85 1.31 5.85
CA MET A 126 11.66 1.38 7.31
C MET A 126 12.99 1.55 8.06
N ILE A 127 14.04 0.83 7.65
CA ILE A 127 15.37 0.92 8.28
C ILE A 127 15.99 2.32 8.14
N ILE A 128 15.91 2.90 6.94
CA ILE A 128 16.39 4.27 6.71
C ILE A 128 15.53 5.28 7.48
N GLY A 129 14.22 5.03 7.53
CA GLY A 129 13.23 5.89 8.19
C GLY A 129 13.45 6.11 9.69
N GLU A 130 14.24 5.26 10.34
CA GLU A 130 14.63 5.39 11.75
C GLU A 130 15.96 6.12 11.98
N GLY A 131 16.77 6.31 10.92
CA GLY A 131 18.13 6.85 11.04
C GLY A 131 18.23 8.36 10.84
N ASP A 132 19.42 8.91 11.14
CA ASP A 132 19.71 10.35 11.07
C ASP A 132 19.57 10.94 9.65
N ALA A 133 19.77 10.12 8.62
CA ALA A 133 19.65 10.54 7.22
C ALA A 133 18.21 10.55 6.69
N ARG A 134 17.21 10.18 7.50
CA ARG A 134 15.82 10.04 7.08
C ARG A 134 15.34 11.26 6.30
N HIS A 135 15.52 12.46 6.84
CA HIS A 135 14.98 13.68 6.23
C HIS A 135 15.63 14.00 4.88
N ALA A 136 16.95 13.81 4.79
CA ALA A 136 17.67 13.98 3.52
C ALA A 136 17.17 12.96 2.49
N VAL A 137 17.15 11.67 2.84
CA VAL A 137 16.68 10.60 1.94
C VAL A 137 15.21 10.77 1.54
N GLU A 138 14.33 11.14 2.48
CA GLU A 138 12.90 11.36 2.21
C GLU A 138 12.66 12.49 1.22
N ASN A 139 13.42 13.59 1.35
CA ASN A 139 13.31 14.73 0.44
C ASN A 139 13.78 14.37 -0.98
N GLU A 140 14.91 13.67 -1.09
CA GLU A 140 15.48 13.31 -2.38
C GLU A 140 14.72 12.19 -3.11
N ILE A 141 14.09 11.26 -2.39
CA ILE A 141 13.31 10.19 -3.02
C ILE A 141 11.87 10.62 -3.37
N ARG A 142 11.38 11.74 -2.82
CA ARG A 142 10.01 12.23 -3.03
C ARG A 142 9.65 12.40 -4.52
N PRO A 143 10.50 13.02 -5.37
CA PRO A 143 10.21 13.14 -6.81
C PRO A 143 10.10 11.78 -7.50
N PHE A 144 10.98 10.83 -7.15
CA PHE A 144 10.96 9.47 -7.70
C PHE A 144 9.69 8.72 -7.30
N ARG A 145 9.32 8.79 -6.02
CA ARG A 145 8.07 8.20 -5.54
C ARG A 145 6.88 8.72 -6.34
N ASP A 146 6.77 10.04 -6.48
CA ASP A 146 5.64 10.65 -7.18
C ASP A 146 5.63 10.28 -8.68
N PHE A 147 6.80 10.16 -9.30
CA PHE A 147 6.96 9.68 -10.68
C PHE A 147 6.55 8.19 -10.84
N PHE A 148 7.08 7.30 -10.00
CA PHE A 148 6.77 5.86 -10.05
C PHE A 148 5.30 5.57 -9.72
N VAL A 149 4.69 6.31 -8.79
CA VAL A 149 3.24 6.24 -8.53
C VAL A 149 2.46 6.64 -9.78
N GLY A 150 2.87 7.69 -10.49
CA GLY A 150 2.29 8.07 -11.78
C GLY A 150 2.36 6.94 -12.81
N ILE A 151 3.53 6.32 -12.98
CA ILE A 151 3.73 5.18 -13.90
C ILE A 151 2.87 3.98 -13.48
N PHE A 152 2.81 3.67 -12.19
CA PHE A 152 2.00 2.58 -11.64
C PHE A 152 0.51 2.74 -12.01
N PHE A 153 -0.03 3.96 -11.87
CA PHE A 153 -1.42 4.24 -12.24
C PHE A 153 -1.65 4.17 -13.75
N VAL A 154 -0.70 4.62 -14.57
CA VAL A 154 -0.79 4.45 -16.03
C VAL A 154 -0.77 2.96 -16.40
N GLY A 155 0.13 2.19 -15.80
CA GLY A 155 0.27 0.75 -16.05
C GLY A 155 -0.97 -0.05 -15.62
N ILE A 156 -1.57 0.26 -14.47
CA ILE A 156 -2.84 -0.38 -14.09
C ILE A 156 -3.99 0.12 -14.95
N GLY A 157 -3.98 1.40 -15.33
CA GLY A 157 -4.97 1.97 -16.24
C GLY A 157 -5.06 1.22 -17.56
N THR A 158 -3.93 0.76 -18.11
CA THR A 158 -3.91 -0.07 -19.33
C THR A 158 -4.35 -1.51 -19.10
N GLN A 159 -4.27 -2.02 -17.86
CA GLN A 159 -4.77 -3.34 -17.48
C GLN A 159 -6.27 -3.36 -17.18
N LEU A 160 -6.91 -2.21 -17.02
CA LEU A 160 -8.35 -2.15 -16.73
C LEU A 160 -9.15 -2.73 -17.89
N PRO A 161 -9.95 -3.79 -17.66
CA PRO A 161 -10.68 -4.44 -18.74
C PRO A 161 -11.95 -3.65 -19.10
N LEU A 162 -11.81 -2.48 -19.73
CA LEU A 162 -12.96 -1.63 -20.06
C LEU A 162 -13.96 -2.34 -20.99
N TRP A 163 -13.50 -3.30 -21.78
CA TRP A 163 -14.34 -4.11 -22.67
C TRP A 163 -15.36 -4.99 -21.94
N ILE A 164 -15.17 -5.31 -20.66
CA ILE A 164 -16.14 -6.11 -19.90
C ILE A 164 -17.34 -5.29 -19.40
N ILE A 165 -17.28 -3.95 -19.46
CA ILE A 165 -18.35 -3.08 -18.91
C ILE A 165 -19.75 -3.47 -19.42
N PRO A 166 -20.00 -3.65 -20.72
CA PRO A 166 -21.35 -3.95 -21.21
C PRO A 166 -21.92 -5.27 -20.64
N TYR A 167 -21.05 -6.22 -20.31
CA TYR A 167 -21.43 -7.59 -19.92
C TYR A 167 -21.39 -7.80 -18.40
N ALA A 168 -20.47 -7.13 -17.71
CA ALA A 168 -20.18 -7.35 -16.30
C ALA A 168 -20.55 -6.16 -15.40
N TRP A 169 -21.21 -5.10 -15.93
CA TRP A 169 -21.60 -3.94 -15.13
C TRP A 169 -22.38 -4.28 -13.84
N PRO A 170 -23.27 -5.29 -13.76
CA PRO A 170 -23.96 -5.60 -12.51
C PRO A 170 -23.00 -6.16 -11.45
N VAL A 171 -22.02 -6.96 -11.87
CA VAL A 171 -20.99 -7.53 -11.00
C VAL A 171 -20.04 -6.43 -10.51
N VAL A 172 -19.63 -5.52 -11.40
CA VAL A 172 -18.82 -4.34 -11.05
C VAL A 172 -19.55 -3.46 -10.04
N LEU A 173 -20.84 -3.20 -10.26
CA LEU A 173 -21.66 -2.40 -9.34
C LEU A 173 -21.82 -3.09 -7.99
N SER A 174 -21.97 -4.42 -7.97
CA SER A 174 -22.01 -5.21 -6.75
C SER A 174 -20.70 -5.10 -5.97
N TRP A 175 -19.55 -5.19 -6.64
CA TRP A 175 -18.25 -4.98 -6.01
C TRP A 175 -18.07 -3.56 -5.49
N LEU A 176 -18.51 -2.54 -6.24
CA LEU A 176 -18.50 -1.15 -5.77
C LEU A 176 -19.35 -0.97 -4.51
N ALA A 177 -20.55 -1.57 -4.48
CA ALA A 177 -21.40 -1.54 -3.31
C ALA A 177 -20.73 -2.24 -2.10
N ILE A 178 -20.06 -3.37 -2.31
CA ILE A 178 -19.30 -4.05 -1.27
C ILE A 178 -18.12 -3.18 -0.77
N ILE A 179 -17.37 -2.57 -1.68
CA ILE A 179 -16.23 -1.70 -1.31
C ILE A 179 -16.73 -0.49 -0.52
N PHE A 180 -17.82 0.16 -0.96
CA PHE A 180 -18.32 1.35 -0.30
C PHE A 180 -19.09 1.05 0.97
N ALA A 181 -20.19 0.31 0.86
CA ALA A 181 -21.06 0.03 2.00
C ALA A 181 -20.41 -0.96 2.98
N GLY A 182 -19.80 -2.02 2.45
CA GLY A 182 -19.17 -3.05 3.28
C GLY A 182 -18.02 -2.49 4.12
N LYS A 183 -17.07 -1.78 3.51
CA LYS A 183 -15.96 -1.19 4.28
C LYS A 183 -16.44 -0.09 5.22
N ALA A 184 -17.33 0.80 4.77
CA ALA A 184 -17.86 1.86 5.64
C ALA A 184 -18.55 1.27 6.87
N LEU A 185 -19.34 0.21 6.69
CA LEU A 185 -20.03 -0.48 7.78
C LEU A 185 -19.04 -1.16 8.73
N ILE A 186 -18.07 -1.92 8.21
CA ILE A 186 -17.05 -2.60 9.03
C ILE A 186 -16.29 -1.57 9.87
N VAL A 187 -15.80 -0.49 9.24
CA VAL A 187 -15.05 0.55 9.94
C VAL A 187 -15.93 1.27 10.96
N LEU A 188 -17.19 1.56 10.64
CA LEU A 188 -18.12 2.16 11.58
C LEU A 188 -18.30 1.27 12.81
N VAL A 189 -18.58 -0.02 12.60
CA VAL A 189 -18.83 -0.97 13.70
C VAL A 189 -17.59 -1.12 14.57
N VAL A 190 -16.43 -1.31 13.94
CA VAL A 190 -15.15 -1.44 14.66
C VAL A 190 -14.86 -0.16 15.46
N ALA A 191 -14.90 1.01 14.83
CA ALA A 191 -14.64 2.27 15.52
C ALA A 191 -15.60 2.48 16.71
N ARG A 192 -16.87 2.09 16.57
CA ARG A 192 -17.86 2.15 17.64
C ARG A 192 -17.56 1.21 18.81
N ILE A 193 -17.10 0.01 18.53
CA ILE A 193 -16.68 -0.95 19.56
C ILE A 193 -15.49 -0.40 20.36
N PHE A 194 -14.58 0.33 19.70
CA PHE A 194 -13.44 0.99 20.34
C PHE A 194 -13.79 2.34 21.01
N GLY A 195 -15.07 2.70 21.11
CA GLY A 195 -15.54 3.85 21.89
C GLY A 195 -15.58 5.19 21.14
N GLU A 196 -15.40 5.20 19.82
CA GLU A 196 -15.49 6.43 19.03
C GLU A 196 -16.95 6.91 18.88
N SER A 197 -17.12 8.23 18.70
CA SER A 197 -18.44 8.83 18.47
C SER A 197 -19.05 8.34 17.14
N LEU A 198 -20.38 8.30 17.02
CA LEU A 198 -21.06 7.97 15.75
C LEU A 198 -20.56 8.79 14.57
N GLN A 199 -20.41 10.10 14.80
CA GLN A 199 -20.00 11.02 13.76
C GLN A 199 -18.57 10.73 13.32
N THR A 200 -17.66 10.46 14.27
CA THR A 200 -16.28 10.06 13.97
C THR A 200 -16.26 8.73 13.21
N SER A 201 -16.91 7.69 13.73
CA SER A 201 -16.91 6.34 13.14
C SER A 201 -17.47 6.32 11.73
N TRP A 202 -18.59 7.01 11.48
CA TRP A 202 -19.20 7.10 10.16
C TRP A 202 -18.31 7.84 9.17
N ARG A 203 -17.74 8.98 9.56
CA ARG A 203 -16.83 9.74 8.70
C ARG A 203 -15.56 8.97 8.40
N THR A 204 -14.96 8.30 9.38
CA THR A 204 -13.80 7.42 9.14
C THR A 204 -14.15 6.26 8.22
N GLY A 205 -15.35 5.68 8.37
CA GLY A 205 -15.85 4.65 7.45
C GLY A 205 -15.89 5.14 6.01
N ILE A 206 -16.42 6.34 5.76
CA ILE A 206 -16.48 6.93 4.41
C ILE A 206 -15.08 7.29 3.90
N ILE A 207 -14.20 7.80 4.75
CA ILE A 207 -12.81 8.11 4.38
C ILE A 207 -12.07 6.85 3.91
N LEU A 208 -12.35 5.68 4.48
CA LEU A 208 -11.66 4.42 4.13
C LEU A 208 -12.43 3.56 3.12
N ALA A 209 -13.64 3.97 2.74
CA ALA A 209 -14.52 3.26 1.82
C ALA A 209 -14.10 3.49 0.36
N HIS A 210 -12.88 3.10 0.01
CA HIS A 210 -12.38 3.06 -1.35
C HIS A 210 -11.24 2.04 -1.46
N GLY A 211 -10.92 1.61 -2.68
CA GLY A 211 -9.76 0.78 -2.95
C GLY A 211 -8.43 1.52 -2.81
N GLY A 212 -7.33 0.78 -2.79
CA GLY A 212 -5.97 1.31 -2.69
C GLY A 212 -5.01 0.76 -3.74
N GLU A 213 -3.82 1.36 -3.82
CA GLU A 213 -2.72 0.93 -4.69
C GLU A 213 -2.33 -0.53 -4.38
N PHE A 214 -2.19 -0.87 -3.10
CA PHE A 214 -1.99 -2.25 -2.67
C PHE A 214 -3.16 -3.18 -3.01
N SER A 215 -4.39 -2.67 -3.18
CA SER A 215 -5.51 -3.51 -3.66
C SER A 215 -5.28 -3.95 -5.10
N LEU A 216 -4.88 -3.00 -5.96
CA LEU A 216 -4.61 -3.23 -7.37
C LEU A 216 -3.40 -4.14 -7.53
N MET A 217 -2.33 -3.87 -6.79
CA MET A 217 -1.13 -4.70 -6.80
C MET A 217 -1.42 -6.14 -6.37
N LEU A 218 -2.06 -6.34 -5.20
CA LEU A 218 -2.40 -7.69 -4.72
C LEU A 218 -3.28 -8.45 -5.70
N LEU A 219 -4.26 -7.79 -6.31
CA LEU A 219 -5.15 -8.42 -7.28
C LEU A 219 -4.42 -8.77 -8.57
N SER A 220 -3.57 -7.88 -9.09
CA SER A 220 -2.79 -8.09 -10.30
C SER A 220 -1.84 -9.29 -10.15
N VAL A 221 -1.07 -9.36 -9.06
CA VAL A 221 -0.16 -10.49 -8.79
C VAL A 221 -0.93 -11.79 -8.53
N SER A 222 -2.08 -11.72 -7.86
CA SER A 222 -2.95 -12.90 -7.65
C SER A 222 -3.62 -13.40 -8.92
N SER A 223 -3.91 -12.50 -9.86
CA SER A 223 -4.45 -12.86 -11.17
C SER A 223 -3.37 -13.47 -12.06
N SER A 224 -2.15 -12.91 -12.06
CA SER A 224 -1.05 -13.39 -12.90
C SER A 224 -0.53 -14.78 -12.50
N SER A 225 -0.67 -15.15 -11.22
CA SER A 225 -0.32 -16.46 -10.68
C SER A 225 -1.46 -17.49 -10.77
N GLY A 226 -2.64 -17.10 -11.29
CA GLY A 226 -3.80 -17.99 -11.42
C GLY A 226 -4.52 -18.34 -10.11
N ILE A 227 -4.16 -17.70 -8.98
CA ILE A 227 -4.85 -17.89 -7.69
C ILE A 227 -6.29 -17.36 -7.76
N VAL A 228 -6.50 -16.28 -8.51
CA VAL A 228 -7.82 -15.67 -8.73
C VAL A 228 -8.19 -15.84 -10.19
N ALA A 229 -9.35 -16.46 -10.45
CA ALA A 229 -9.88 -16.60 -11.79
C ALA A 229 -10.18 -15.23 -12.41
N GLU A 230 -9.90 -15.10 -13.72
CA GLU A 230 -10.02 -13.85 -14.46
C GLU A 230 -11.46 -13.29 -14.45
N GLU A 231 -12.45 -14.18 -14.38
CA GLU A 231 -13.88 -13.87 -14.25
C GLU A 231 -14.19 -12.99 -13.02
N PHE A 232 -13.43 -13.14 -11.94
CA PHE A 232 -13.55 -12.31 -10.73
C PHE A 232 -12.53 -11.17 -10.73
N ALA A 233 -11.31 -11.42 -11.21
CA ALA A 233 -10.23 -10.44 -11.18
C ALA A 233 -10.57 -9.20 -12.03
N GLY A 234 -11.10 -9.39 -13.25
CA GLY A 234 -11.40 -8.29 -14.15
C GLY A 234 -12.44 -7.30 -13.59
N PRO A 235 -13.66 -7.76 -13.23
CA PRO A 235 -14.68 -6.89 -12.63
C PRO A 235 -14.24 -6.24 -11.33
N LEU A 236 -13.47 -6.94 -10.50
CA LEU A 236 -12.97 -6.39 -9.23
C LEU A 236 -11.88 -5.34 -9.45
N LEU A 237 -10.96 -5.55 -10.40
CA LEU A 237 -9.93 -4.56 -10.76
C LEU A 237 -10.59 -3.26 -11.23
N LEU A 238 -11.61 -3.39 -12.08
CA LEU A 238 -12.41 -2.27 -12.57
C LEU A 238 -13.16 -1.55 -11.44
N ALA A 239 -13.79 -2.31 -10.54
CA ALA A 239 -14.47 -1.74 -9.37
C ALA A 239 -13.49 -1.00 -8.44
N ILE A 240 -12.30 -1.55 -8.18
CA ILE A 240 -11.27 -0.89 -7.37
C ILE A 240 -10.82 0.41 -8.04
N GLY A 241 -10.50 0.41 -9.33
CA GLY A 241 -10.11 1.61 -10.07
C GLY A 241 -11.19 2.70 -10.02
N MET A 242 -12.45 2.34 -10.29
CA MET A 242 -13.59 3.26 -10.20
C MET A 242 -13.80 3.79 -8.77
N SER A 243 -13.60 2.93 -7.76
CA SER A 243 -13.73 3.32 -6.35
C SER A 243 -12.68 4.34 -5.93
N MET A 244 -11.48 4.32 -6.51
CA MET A 244 -10.42 5.30 -6.21
C MET A 244 -10.77 6.69 -6.75
N LEU A 245 -11.38 6.76 -7.93
CA LEU A 245 -11.88 8.02 -8.51
C LEU A 245 -12.95 8.64 -7.60
N ALA A 246 -13.97 7.86 -7.23
CA ALA A 246 -15.03 8.31 -6.34
C ALA A 246 -14.53 8.58 -4.91
N GLY A 247 -13.56 7.80 -4.43
CA GLY A 247 -12.99 7.88 -3.09
C GLY A 247 -12.42 9.25 -2.78
N SER A 248 -11.77 9.92 -3.74
CA SER A 248 -11.24 11.28 -3.56
C SER A 248 -12.33 12.29 -3.15
N VAL A 249 -13.51 12.20 -3.75
CA VAL A 249 -14.68 13.04 -3.45
C VAL A 249 -15.26 12.68 -2.09
N MET A 250 -15.39 11.38 -1.80
CA MET A 250 -15.91 10.86 -0.53
C MET A 250 -15.04 11.30 0.66
N VAL A 251 -13.72 11.15 0.53
CA VAL A 251 -12.74 11.56 1.56
C VAL A 251 -12.83 13.07 1.80
N ARG A 252 -12.90 13.87 0.73
CA ARG A 252 -13.03 15.33 0.86
C ARG A 252 -14.29 15.69 1.61
N TRP A 253 -15.43 15.11 1.25
CA TRP A 253 -16.71 15.36 1.91
C TRP A 253 -16.69 14.98 3.39
N ALA A 254 -16.18 13.80 3.73
CA ALA A 254 -16.11 13.32 5.12
C ALA A 254 -15.05 14.04 5.97
N GLY A 255 -14.02 14.60 5.32
CA GLY A 255 -12.97 15.40 5.95
C GLY A 255 -13.41 16.81 6.35
N LEU A 256 -14.44 17.37 5.72
CA LEU A 256 -14.93 18.71 6.03
C LEU A 256 -15.42 18.80 7.48
N LYS A 257 -14.90 19.79 8.21
CA LYS A 257 -15.49 20.23 9.48
C LYS A 257 -16.82 20.90 9.14
N VAL A 258 -17.92 20.36 9.68
CA VAL A 258 -19.18 21.10 9.80
C VAL A 258 -19.16 21.69 11.19
#